data_AF-A0A7X8LQ24-F1
#
_entry.id   AF-A0A7X8LQ24-F1
#
_cell.length_a   1.000
_cell.length_b   1.000
_cell.length_c   1.000
_cell.angle_alpha   90.00
_cell.angle_beta   90.00
_cell.angle_gamma   90.00
#
_symmetry.space_group_name_H-M   'P 1'
#
loop_
_entity.id
_entity.type
_entity.pdbx_description
1 polymer ?
#
loop_
_entity_poly.entity_id
_entity_poly.type
_entity_poly.pdbx_seq_one_letter_code
_entity_poly.pdbx_strand_id
1 'polypeptide(L)' 'MAKYYDRDTKVAYVEQINSGKLTVTEAIKELGCSRSAIYSWIKKLSEDG' A
#
# COMPACT_ATOMS: atom_id res chain seq x y z
N MET A 1 -6.89 -17.15 -4.04
CA MET A 1 -7.22 -15.95 -4.83
C MET A 1 -6.21 -14.86 -4.51
N ALA A 2 -5.34 -14.48 -5.45
CA ALA A 2 -4.56 -13.26 -5.29
C ALA A 2 -5.52 -12.08 -5.42
N LYS A 3 -5.79 -11.35 -4.34
CA LYS A 3 -6.49 -10.06 -4.43
C LYS A 3 -5.58 -9.13 -5.25
N TYR A 4 -5.99 -8.85 -6.48
CA TYR A 4 -5.32 -7.89 -7.33
C TYR A 4 -5.85 -6.51 -6.95
N TYR A 5 -4.95 -5.62 -6.52
CA TYR A 5 -5.29 -4.21 -6.27
C TYR A 5 -4.82 -3.40 -7.46
N ASP A 6 -5.69 -2.55 -7.98
CA ASP A 6 -5.39 -1.61 -9.06
C ASP A 6 -4.27 -0.65 -8.67
N ARG A 7 -3.57 -0.08 -9.67
CA ARG A 7 -2.44 0.83 -9.42
C ARG A 7 -2.89 2.03 -8.58
N ASP A 8 -4.05 2.59 -8.88
CA ASP A 8 -4.61 3.77 -8.20
C ASP A 8 -4.79 3.53 -6.70
N THR A 9 -5.45 2.40 -6.34
CA THR A 9 -5.61 1.99 -4.94
C THR A 9 -4.28 1.83 -4.22
N LYS A 10 -3.28 1.23 -4.87
CA LYS A 10 -1.94 1.07 -4.28
C LYS A 10 -1.29 2.44 -4.04
N VAL A 11 -1.39 3.36 -4.98
CA VAL A 11 -0.83 4.71 -4.89
C VAL A 11 -1.49 5.49 -3.75
N ALA A 12 -2.82 5.55 -3.72
CA ALA A 12 -3.56 6.29 -2.70
C ALA A 12 -3.24 5.84 -1.26
N TYR A 13 -3.07 4.52 -1.04
CA TYR A 13 -2.68 4.00 0.27
C TYR A 13 -1.22 4.31 0.61
N VAL A 14 -0.30 4.16 -0.35
CA VAL A 14 1.12 4.46 -0.15
C VAL A 14 1.34 5.94 0.14
N GLU A 15 0.64 6.85 -0.55
CA GLU A 15 0.69 8.29 -0.27
C GLU A 15 0.19 8.64 1.13
N GLN A 16 -0.91 8.04 1.57
CA GLN A 16 -1.43 8.25 2.92
C GLN A 16 -0.46 7.72 4.00
N ILE A 17 0.21 6.60 3.74
CA ILE A 17 1.24 6.04 4.61
C ILE A 17 2.46 6.95 4.67
N ASN A 18 2.95 7.43 3.53
CA ASN A 18 4.09 8.34 3.45
C ASN A 18 3.77 9.70 4.09
N SER A 19 2.51 10.16 3.99
CA SER A 19 2.02 11.36 4.66
C SER A 19 1.80 11.17 6.17
N GLY A 20 1.94 9.96 6.71
CA GLY A 20 1.68 9.64 8.12
C GLY A 20 0.20 9.67 8.52
N LYS A 21 -0.73 9.80 7.56
CA LYS A 21 -2.18 9.79 7.81
C LYS A 21 -2.74 8.39 8.08
N LEU A 22 -2.06 7.37 7.55
CA LEU A 22 -2.44 5.97 7.67
C LEU A 22 -1.22 5.16 8.10
N THR A 23 -1.35 4.28 9.08
CA THR A 23 -0.27 3.33 9.38
C THR A 23 -0.34 2.10 8.48
N VAL A 24 0.81 1.45 8.25
CA VAL A 24 0.86 0.17 7.54
C VAL A 24 -0.07 -0.88 8.17
N THR A 25 -0.24 -0.84 9.49
CA THR A 25 -1.12 -1.77 10.23
C THR A 25 -2.60 -1.53 9.92
N GLU A 26 -3.02 -0.27 9.80
CA GLU A 26 -4.39 0.09 9.41
C GLU A 26 -4.65 -0.30 7.96
N ALA A 27 -3.72 -0.01 7.06
CA ALA A 27 -3.80 -0.42 5.65
C ALA A 27 -4.00 -1.94 5.50
N ILE A 28 -3.27 -2.74 6.28
CA ILE A 28 -3.41 -4.21 6.31
C ILE A 28 -4.81 -4.62 6.77
N LYS A 29 -5.33 -4.01 7.83
CA LYS A 29 -6.66 -4.33 8.37
C LYS A 29 -7.77 -3.98 7.39
N GLU A 30 -7.69 -2.82 6.74
CA GLU A 30 -8.68 -2.35 5.78
C GLU A 30 -8.66 -3.16 4.48
N LEU A 31 -7.48 -3.37 3.91
CA LEU A 31 -7.34 -4.07 2.64
C LEU A 31 -7.45 -5.60 2.82
N GLY A 32 -7.13 -6.09 4.02
CA GLY A 32 -6.95 -7.52 4.28
C GLY A 32 -5.78 -8.09 3.47
N CYS A 33 -4.71 -7.31 3.32
CA CYS A 33 -3.50 -7.71 2.60
C CYS A 33 -2.34 -7.94 3.56
N SER A 34 -1.31 -8.67 3.12
CA SER A 34 -0.13 -8.89 3.95
C SER A 34 0.71 -7.62 4.10
N ARG A 35 1.36 -7.45 5.26
CA ARG A 35 2.32 -6.36 5.48
C ARG A 35 3.39 -6.26 4.38
N SER A 36 3.86 -7.40 3.90
CA SER A 36 4.83 -7.50 2.81
C SER A 36 4.31 -6.91 1.48
N ALA A 37 2.99 -6.96 1.24
CA ALA A 37 2.38 -6.40 0.05
C ALA A 37 2.45 -4.86 0.08
N ILE A 38 2.12 -4.24 1.21
CA ILE A 38 2.23 -2.79 1.42
C ILE A 38 3.66 -2.32 1.17
N TYR A 39 4.65 -2.95 1.81
CA TYR A 39 6.07 -2.58 1.60
C TYR A 39 6.52 -2.78 0.16
N SER A 40 6.03 -3.81 -0.53
CA SER A 40 6.31 -3.99 -1.95
C SER A 40 5.74 -2.85 -2.80
N TRP A 41 4.57 -2.31 -2.46
CA TRP A 41 3.99 -1.17 -3.16
C TRP A 41 4.78 0.11 -2.90
N ILE A 42 5.13 0.37 -1.64
CA ILE A 42 5.97 1.53 -1.26
C ILE A 42 7.28 1.50 -2.06
N LYS A 43 7.96 0.34 -2.09
CA LYS A 43 9.21 0.19 -2.83
C LYS A 43 9.03 0.46 -4.32
N LYS A 44 8.07 -0.23 -4.97
CA LYS A 44 7.86 -0.12 -6.42
C LYS A 44 7.44 1.28 -6.86
N LEU A 45 6.64 1.97 -6.05
CA LEU A 45 6.20 3.33 -6.35
C LEU A 45 7.27 4.38 -6.07
N SER A 46 8.23 4.09 -5.19
CA SER A 46 9.40 4.95 -4.98
C SER A 46 10.45 4.84 -6.09
N GLU A 47 10.50 3.72 -6.82
CA GLU A 47 11.42 3.50 -7.95
C GLU A 47 10.87 4.03 -9.29
N ASP A 48 9.56 4.27 -9.38
CA ASP A 48 8.86 4.79 -10.58
C ASP A 48 8.80 6.33 -10.61
N GLY A 49 9.45 7.00 -9.63
CA GLY A 49 9.49 8.46 -9.46
C GLY A 49 10.72 9.12 -10.06
#